data_AF-A0A4V2JZ23-F1
#
_entry.id   AF-A0A4V2JZ23-F1
#
_cell.length_a   1.000
_cell.length_b   1.000
_cell.length_c   1.000
_cell.angle_alpha   90.00
_cell.angle_beta   90.00
_cell.angle_gamma   90.00
#
_symmetry.space_group_name_H-M   'P 1'
#
loop_
_entity.id
_entity.type
_entity.pdbx_description
1 polymer ?
#
loop_
_entity_poly.entity_id
_entity_poly.type
_entity_poly.pdbx_seq_one_letter_code
_entity_poly.pdbx_strand_id
1 'polypeptide(L)'
;MAAAAIPPAPVLSANGQLEVFVHHSSPAAFSQDAMPYGNSERLRTLGKRMLETAYMAAVRAKYPALGHHQLEQHVVNEYPAFIAHWVNAYGWRARMRAVPQGVDLNDPQEMQMIFETYAGAVVAEDGTTILFDWVKRLVAISD
;
A
#
# COMPACT_ATOMS: atom_id res chain seq x y z
N MET A 1 23.24 -16.31 -7.06
CA MET A 1 22.30 -15.24 -7.46
C MET A 1 22.13 -14.33 -6.26
N ALA A 2 22.46 -13.04 -6.36
CA ALA A 2 22.19 -12.11 -5.27
C ALA A 2 20.66 -12.00 -5.13
N ALA A 3 20.13 -12.25 -3.93
CA ALA A 3 18.73 -11.96 -3.65
C ALA A 3 18.51 -10.48 -3.96
N ALA A 4 17.60 -10.17 -4.89
CA ALA A 4 17.25 -8.79 -5.17
C ALA A 4 16.78 -8.17 -3.85
N ALA A 5 17.52 -7.17 -3.36
CA ALA A 5 17.18 -6.52 -2.10
C ALA A 5 15.80 -5.86 -2.24
N ILE A 6 14.90 -6.15 -1.30
CA ILE A 6 13.59 -5.53 -1.22
C ILE A 6 13.79 -3.99 -1.18
N PRO A 7 13.22 -3.22 -2.13
CA PRO A 7 13.30 -1.78 -2.12
C PRO A 7 12.74 -1.27 -0.79
N PRO A 8 13.43 -0.36 -0.10
CA PRO A 8 12.92 0.15 1.16
C PRO A 8 11.58 0.86 0.94
N ALA A 9 10.62 0.60 1.82
CA ALA A 9 9.39 1.37 1.86
C ALA A 9 9.69 2.83 2.27
N PRO A 10 9.00 3.83 1.71
CA PRO A 10 9.15 5.23 2.12
C PRO A 10 8.96 5.39 3.62
N VAL A 11 9.85 6.12 4.30
CA VAL A 11 9.82 6.22 5.77
C VAL A 11 8.79 7.27 6.19
N LEU A 12 7.74 6.82 6.86
CA LEU A 12 6.73 7.71 7.45
C LEU A 12 7.20 8.31 8.77
N SER A 13 6.69 9.50 9.08
CA SER A 13 6.78 10.16 10.38
C SER A 13 6.29 9.24 11.51
N ALA A 14 6.69 9.53 12.75
CA ALA A 14 6.23 8.76 13.91
C ALA A 14 4.69 8.72 14.00
N ASN A 15 4.04 9.84 13.68
CA ASN A 15 2.59 9.92 13.68
C ASN A 15 1.99 9.11 12.52
N GLY A 16 2.52 9.23 11.30
CA GLY A 16 2.06 8.42 10.15
C GLY A 16 2.18 6.92 10.39
N GLN A 17 3.25 6.48 11.05
CA GLN A 17 3.38 5.07 11.47
C GLN A 17 2.30 4.65 12.48
N LEU A 18 1.94 5.52 13.42
CA LEU A 18 0.86 5.23 14.37
C LEU A 18 -0.50 5.16 13.67
N GLU A 19 -0.77 6.04 12.71
CA GLU A 19 -2.05 6.05 12.00
C GLU A 19 -2.21 4.86 11.05
N VAL A 20 -1.14 4.49 10.34
CA VAL A 20 -1.17 3.41 9.34
C VAL A 20 -1.25 2.04 9.99
N PHE A 21 -0.57 1.82 11.11
CA PHE A 21 -0.48 0.51 11.76
C PHE A 21 -1.47 0.32 12.92
N VAL A 22 -2.66 0.92 12.81
CA VAL A 22 -3.82 0.67 13.66
C VAL A 22 -4.92 0.05 12.81
N HIS A 23 -5.52 -1.02 13.31
CA HIS A 23 -6.59 -1.72 12.58
C HIS A 23 -7.76 -0.78 12.27
N HIS A 24 -8.27 -0.84 11.02
CA HIS A 24 -9.28 0.09 10.51
C HIS A 24 -10.58 0.10 11.32
N SER A 25 -10.96 -1.01 11.95
CA SER A 25 -12.15 -1.08 12.80
C SER A 25 -11.92 -0.61 14.25
N SER A 26 -10.69 -0.22 14.62
CA SER A 26 -10.40 0.28 15.96
C SER A 26 -11.03 1.67 16.15
N PRO A 27 -11.63 1.98 17.31
CA PRO A 27 -12.07 3.34 17.63
C PRO A 27 -10.96 4.40 17.48
N ALA A 28 -9.70 4.01 17.71
CA ALA A 28 -8.54 4.88 17.52
C ALA A 28 -8.31 5.28 16.05
N ALA A 29 -8.76 4.46 15.09
CA ALA A 29 -8.67 4.72 13.66
C ALA A 29 -9.62 5.85 13.20
N PHE A 30 -10.65 6.15 13.99
CA PHE A 30 -11.69 7.13 13.70
C PHE A 30 -11.55 8.45 14.48
N SER A 31 -10.57 8.55 15.38
CA SER A 31 -10.39 9.75 16.21
C SER A 31 -9.80 10.91 15.40
N GLN A 32 -10.64 11.91 15.11
CA GLN A 32 -10.25 13.09 14.33
C GLN A 32 -9.40 14.10 15.12
N ASP A 33 -9.53 14.11 16.45
CA ASP A 33 -8.98 15.18 17.29
C ASP A 33 -7.51 14.96 17.69
N ALA A 34 -6.91 13.81 17.36
CA ALA A 34 -5.56 13.43 17.78
C ALA A 34 -4.58 13.06 16.65
N MET A 35 -5.04 13.07 15.39
CA MET A 35 -4.33 12.46 14.26
C MET A 35 -3.97 13.51 13.20
N PRO A 36 -2.68 13.75 12.88
CA PRO A 36 -2.28 14.71 11.84
C PRO A 36 -2.93 14.49 10.46
N TYR A 37 -3.35 13.27 10.12
CA TYR A 37 -4.04 12.99 8.85
C TYR A 37 -5.57 12.83 8.99
N GLY A 38 -6.10 13.03 10.21
CA GLY A 38 -7.52 13.14 10.52
C GLY A 38 -8.25 11.80 10.68
N ASN A 39 -8.12 10.85 9.76
CA ASN A 39 -8.53 9.45 10.01
C ASN A 39 -7.83 8.50 9.01
N SER A 40 -7.73 7.22 9.39
CA SER A 40 -7.10 6.20 8.53
C SER A 40 -7.91 5.89 7.26
N GLU A 41 -9.24 6.08 7.27
CA GLU A 41 -10.08 5.90 6.09
C GLU A 41 -9.84 6.94 4.99
N ARG A 42 -9.45 8.17 5.34
CA ARG A 42 -9.07 9.24 4.41
C ARG A 42 -7.76 8.88 3.75
N LEU A 43 -6.78 8.43 4.53
CA LEU A 43 -5.53 7.88 4.01
C LEU A 43 -5.81 6.71 3.09
N ARG A 44 -6.60 5.72 3.52
CA ARG A 44 -6.97 4.57 2.70
C ARG A 44 -7.68 4.96 1.41
N THR A 45 -8.62 5.91 1.47
CA THR A 45 -9.35 6.40 0.29
C THR A 45 -8.41 7.05 -0.73
N LEU A 46 -7.48 7.89 -0.25
CA LEU A 46 -6.45 8.49 -1.08
C LEU A 46 -5.53 7.43 -1.68
N GLY A 47 -4.99 6.56 -0.82
CA GLY A 47 -4.02 5.55 -1.19
C GLY A 47 -4.58 4.48 -2.11
N LYS A 48 -5.85 4.07 -1.97
CA LYS A 48 -6.52 3.18 -2.92
C LYS A 48 -6.39 3.67 -4.36
N ARG A 49 -6.75 4.93 -4.60
CA ARG A 49 -6.70 5.53 -5.94
C ARG A 49 -5.26 5.72 -6.42
N MET A 50 -4.40 6.20 -5.54
CA MET A 50 -3.02 6.55 -5.90
C MET A 50 -2.15 5.30 -6.11
N LEU A 51 -2.34 4.24 -5.33
CA LEU A 51 -1.59 3.00 -5.44
C LEU A 51 -1.94 2.24 -6.73
N GLU A 52 -3.24 2.12 -7.06
CA GLU A 52 -3.67 1.50 -8.31
C GLU A 52 -3.14 2.27 -9.52
N THR A 53 -3.20 3.61 -9.47
CA THR A 53 -2.65 4.47 -10.53
C THR A 53 -1.13 4.31 -10.66
N ALA A 54 -0.40 4.30 -9.53
CA ALA A 54 1.05 4.11 -9.50
C ALA A 54 1.45 2.73 -10.05
N TYR A 55 0.70 1.68 -9.69
CA TYR A 55 0.92 0.32 -10.16
C TYR A 55 0.67 0.23 -11.67
N MET A 56 -0.46 0.73 -12.16
CA MET A 56 -0.76 0.76 -13.60
C MET A 56 0.31 1.53 -14.40
N ALA A 57 0.76 2.68 -13.88
CA ALA A 57 1.84 3.46 -14.51
C ALA A 57 3.16 2.67 -14.56
N ALA A 58 3.49 1.93 -13.49
CA ALA A 58 4.68 1.10 -13.42
C ALA A 58 4.61 -0.11 -14.36
N VAL A 59 3.47 -0.80 -14.44
CA VAL A 59 3.22 -1.91 -15.38
C VAL A 59 3.36 -1.43 -16.82
N ARG A 60 2.74 -0.29 -17.17
CA ARG A 60 2.86 0.31 -18.50
C ARG A 60 4.32 0.66 -18.85
N ALA A 61 5.09 1.14 -17.87
CA ALA A 61 6.51 1.44 -18.07
C ALA A 61 7.37 0.18 -18.23
N LYS A 62 7.07 -0.90 -17.50
CA LYS A 62 7.76 -2.20 -17.59
C LYS A 62 7.45 -2.92 -18.91
N TYR A 63 6.20 -2.82 -19.38
CA TYR A 63 5.70 -3.52 -20.57
C TYR A 63 5.11 -2.53 -21.59
N PRO A 64 5.95 -1.76 -22.31
CA PRO A 64 5.50 -0.70 -23.21
C PRO A 64 4.68 -1.20 -24.41
N ALA A 65 4.74 -2.50 -24.71
CA ALA A 65 4.00 -3.14 -25.81
C ALA A 65 2.57 -3.57 -25.44
N LEU A 66 2.16 -3.51 -24.16
CA LEU A 66 0.79 -3.87 -23.77
C LEU A 66 -0.22 -2.89 -24.36
N GLY A 67 -1.20 -3.44 -25.09
CA GLY A 67 -2.38 -2.69 -25.50
C GLY A 67 -3.28 -2.36 -24.31
N HIS A 68 -4.24 -1.44 -24.52
CA HIS A 68 -5.16 -0.97 -23.47
C HIS A 68 -5.87 -2.11 -22.71
N HIS A 69 -6.55 -3.02 -23.42
CA HIS A 69 -7.26 -4.13 -22.79
C HIS A 69 -6.33 -5.10 -22.04
N GLN A 70 -5.11 -5.30 -22.54
CA GLN A 70 -4.15 -6.18 -21.88
C GLN A 70 -3.61 -5.54 -20.60
N LEU A 71 -3.41 -4.23 -20.59
CA LEU A 71 -3.01 -3.49 -19.39
C LEU A 71 -4.11 -3.57 -18.31
N GLU A 72 -5.37 -3.34 -18.68
CA GLU A 72 -6.50 -3.44 -17.75
C GLU A 72 -6.61 -4.85 -17.15
N GLN A 73 -6.55 -5.89 -17.99
CA GLN A 73 -6.58 -7.28 -17.53
C GLN A 73 -5.41 -7.62 -16.61
N HIS A 74 -4.20 -7.14 -16.95
CA HIS A 74 -3.02 -7.35 -16.10
C HIS A 74 -3.21 -6.69 -14.73
N VAL A 75 -3.72 -5.45 -14.68
CA VAL A 75 -3.99 -4.77 -13.41
C VAL A 75 -5.03 -5.53 -12.59
N VAL A 76 -6.16 -5.92 -13.18
CA VAL A 76 -7.22 -6.66 -12.48
C VAL A 76 -6.72 -7.99 -11.91
N ASN A 77 -5.89 -8.72 -12.65
CA ASN A 77 -5.47 -10.06 -12.26
C ASN A 77 -4.28 -10.06 -11.29
N GLU A 78 -3.32 -9.17 -11.49
CA GLU A 78 -2.03 -9.22 -10.79
C GLU A 78 -1.93 -8.25 -9.61
N TYR A 79 -2.74 -7.19 -9.58
CA TYR A 79 -2.70 -6.19 -8.50
C TYR A 79 -2.95 -6.77 -7.09
N PRO A 80 -3.92 -7.69 -6.89
CA PRO A 80 -4.10 -8.31 -5.56
C PRO A 80 -2.88 -9.13 -5.11
N ALA A 81 -2.26 -9.88 -6.03
CA ALA A 81 -1.06 -10.66 -5.74
C ALA A 81 0.15 -9.76 -5.45
N PHE A 82 0.30 -8.67 -6.20
CA PHE A 82 1.31 -7.63 -5.95
C PHE A 82 1.18 -7.06 -4.52
N ILE A 83 -0.04 -6.68 -4.11
CA ILE A 83 -0.30 -6.18 -2.75
C ILE A 83 0.09 -7.22 -1.71
N ALA A 84 -0.43 -8.45 -1.83
CA ALA A 84 -0.20 -9.50 -0.86
C ALA A 84 1.31 -9.81 -0.70
N HIS A 85 2.03 -9.87 -1.82
CA HIS A 85 3.47 -10.11 -1.82
C HIS A 85 4.21 -9.05 -0.99
N TRP A 86 3.97 -7.76 -1.24
CA TRP A 86 4.72 -6.69 -0.60
C TRP A 86 4.31 -6.46 0.86
N VAL A 87 3.03 -6.60 1.20
CA VAL A 87 2.57 -6.56 2.61
C VAL A 87 3.27 -7.65 3.43
N ASN A 88 3.46 -8.84 2.84
CA ASN A 88 4.21 -9.94 3.45
C ASN A 88 5.70 -9.66 3.52
N ALA A 89 6.32 -9.22 2.41
CA ALA A 89 7.75 -8.95 2.33
C ALA A 89 8.20 -7.88 3.34
N TYR A 90 7.36 -6.87 3.59
CA TYR A 90 7.64 -5.84 4.59
C TYR A 90 7.24 -6.21 6.02
N GLY A 91 6.60 -7.36 6.25
CA GLY A 91 6.15 -7.79 7.57
C GLY A 91 5.09 -6.88 8.20
N TRP A 92 4.32 -6.15 7.41
CA TRP A 92 3.40 -5.12 7.91
C TRP A 92 2.25 -5.66 8.74
N ARG A 93 1.81 -6.90 8.48
CA ARG A 93 0.80 -7.58 9.29
C ARG A 93 1.19 -7.65 10.76
N ALA A 94 2.45 -7.97 11.05
CA ALA A 94 2.96 -8.06 12.42
C ALA A 94 3.06 -6.69 13.13
N ARG A 95 2.98 -5.59 12.38
CA ARG A 95 3.02 -4.23 12.93
C ARG A 95 1.64 -3.72 13.35
N MET A 96 0.56 -4.35 12.87
CA MET A 96 -0.81 -3.92 13.12
C MET A 96 -1.16 -3.99 14.61
N ARG A 97 -1.77 -2.92 15.12
CA ARG A 97 -2.22 -2.77 16.50
C ARG A 97 -3.74 -2.71 16.58
N ALA A 98 -4.27 -2.97 17.78
CA ALA A 98 -5.71 -2.94 18.06
C ALA A 98 -6.54 -3.83 17.11
N VAL A 99 -5.96 -4.93 16.66
CA VAL A 99 -6.62 -5.93 15.80
C VAL A 99 -7.68 -6.66 16.63
N PRO A 100 -8.96 -6.63 16.22
CA PRO A 100 -10.01 -7.34 16.93
C PRO A 100 -9.78 -8.86 16.95
N GLN A 101 -10.31 -9.53 17.97
CA GLN A 101 -10.25 -10.99 18.06
C GLN A 101 -10.95 -11.62 16.85
N GLY A 102 -10.30 -12.64 16.26
CA GLY A 102 -10.86 -13.39 15.13
C GLY A 102 -10.63 -12.76 13.75
N VAL A 103 -10.01 -11.58 13.66
CA VAL A 103 -9.56 -11.02 12.38
C VAL A 103 -8.36 -11.78 11.86
N ASP A 104 -8.44 -12.25 10.61
CA ASP A 104 -7.31 -12.82 9.89
C ASP A 104 -6.62 -11.76 9.03
N LEU A 105 -5.42 -11.32 9.45
CA LEU A 105 -4.62 -10.38 8.67
C LEU A 105 -4.01 -10.98 7.39
N ASN A 106 -4.19 -12.28 7.15
CA ASN A 106 -3.87 -12.91 5.85
C ASN A 106 -5.05 -12.82 4.86
N ASP A 107 -6.19 -12.26 5.26
CA ASP A 107 -7.27 -11.99 4.34
C ASP A 107 -6.80 -10.99 3.25
N PRO A 108 -7.07 -11.24 1.96
CA PRO A 108 -6.66 -10.35 0.88
C PRO A 108 -7.17 -8.91 1.05
N GLN A 109 -8.38 -8.74 1.57
CA GLN A 109 -8.96 -7.43 1.79
C GLN A 109 -8.23 -6.70 2.93
N GLU A 110 -7.86 -7.40 4.02
CA GLU A 110 -7.05 -6.82 5.10
C GLU A 110 -5.67 -6.38 4.60
N MET A 111 -4.98 -7.22 3.83
CA MET A 111 -3.68 -6.85 3.24
C MET A 111 -3.80 -5.65 2.31
N GLN A 112 -4.85 -5.60 1.50
CA GLN A 112 -5.15 -4.45 0.64
C GLN A 112 -5.36 -3.18 1.46
N MET A 113 -6.18 -3.22 2.51
CA MET A 113 -6.43 -2.06 3.36
C MET A 113 -5.16 -1.55 4.05
N ILE A 114 -4.26 -2.44 4.48
CA ILE A 114 -2.95 -2.06 5.05
C ILE A 114 -2.11 -1.29 4.01
N PHE A 115 -1.97 -1.82 2.80
CA PHE A 115 -1.15 -1.17 1.76
C PHE A 115 -1.79 0.15 1.33
N GLU A 116 -3.09 0.17 1.06
CA GLU A 116 -3.80 1.40 0.68
C GLU A 116 -3.66 2.49 1.74
N THR A 117 -3.77 2.16 3.03
CA THR A 117 -3.58 3.13 4.11
C THR A 117 -2.15 3.66 4.15
N TYR A 118 -1.15 2.77 4.00
CA TYR A 118 0.26 3.17 3.92
C TYR A 118 0.54 4.08 2.73
N ALA A 119 0.06 3.72 1.54
CA ALA A 119 0.21 4.51 0.33
C ALA A 119 -0.43 5.90 0.48
N GLY A 120 -1.58 5.98 1.15
CA GLY A 120 -2.21 7.24 1.50
C GLY A 120 -1.33 8.12 2.37
N ALA A 121 -0.70 7.55 3.41
CA ALA A 121 0.21 8.27 4.29
C ALA A 121 1.44 8.79 3.53
N VAL A 122 2.04 7.97 2.65
CA VAL A 122 3.15 8.39 1.79
C VAL A 122 2.76 9.61 0.95
N VAL A 123 1.58 9.59 0.34
CA VAL A 123 1.11 10.73 -0.46
C VAL A 123 0.85 11.96 0.39
N ALA A 124 0.30 11.78 1.60
CA ALA A 124 0.01 12.89 2.50
C ALA A 124 1.27 13.54 3.09
N GLU A 125 2.33 12.76 3.35
CA GLU A 125 3.59 13.23 3.92
C GLU A 125 4.58 13.73 2.86
N ASP A 126 4.82 12.91 1.83
CA ASP A 126 5.95 13.07 0.91
C ASP A 126 5.52 13.33 -0.55
N GLY A 127 4.21 13.23 -0.82
CA GLY A 127 3.63 13.49 -2.14
C GLY A 127 3.62 12.29 -3.09
N THR A 128 2.98 12.48 -4.24
CA THR A 128 2.70 11.41 -5.22
C THR A 128 3.95 10.87 -5.91
N THR A 129 4.95 11.70 -6.17
CA THR A 129 6.20 11.27 -6.82
C THR A 129 6.90 10.16 -6.04
N ILE A 130 6.94 10.27 -4.72
CA ILE A 130 7.60 9.27 -3.86
C ILE A 130 6.87 7.93 -3.92
N LEU A 131 5.53 7.94 -3.89
CA LEU A 131 4.72 6.73 -4.07
C LEU A 131 5.00 6.08 -5.44
N PHE A 132 4.95 6.86 -6.52
CA PHE A 132 5.09 6.36 -7.89
C PHE A 132 6.48 5.76 -8.13
N ASP A 133 7.54 6.44 -7.67
CA ASP A 133 8.91 5.95 -7.82
C ASP A 133 9.15 4.67 -7.01
N TRP A 134 8.58 4.59 -5.80
CA TRP A 134 8.68 3.39 -4.99
C TRP A 134 7.92 2.21 -5.62
N VAL A 135 6.66 2.39 -6.01
CA VAL A 135 5.87 1.34 -6.68
C VAL A 135 6.51 0.90 -7.98
N LYS A 136 7.11 1.81 -8.75
CA LYS A 136 7.89 1.48 -9.95
C LYS A 136 9.05 0.53 -9.64
N ARG A 137 9.79 0.77 -8.54
CA ARG A 137 10.87 -0.13 -8.09
C ARG A 137 10.34 -1.50 -7.68
N LEU A 138 9.17 -1.56 -7.02
CA LEU A 138 8.52 -2.82 -6.64
C LEU A 138 8.16 -3.65 -7.87
N VAL A 139 7.45 -3.05 -8.83
CA VAL A 139 7.03 -3.72 -10.07
C VAL A 139 8.22 -4.18 -10.91
N ALA A 140 9.33 -3.43 -10.89
CA ALA A 140 10.54 -3.77 -11.64
C ALA A 140 11.21 -5.08 -11.18
N ILE A 141 11.00 -5.49 -9.92
CA ILE A 141 11.60 -6.71 -9.36
C ILE A 141 10.57 -7.78 -8.99
N SER A 142 9.27 -7.49 -9.13
CA SER A 142 8.23 -8.51 -9.18
C SER A 142 8.34 -9.23 -10.52
N ASP A 143 8.25 -10.56 -10.53
CA ASP A 143 8.26 -11.34 -11.76
C ASP A 143 7.01 -11.06 -12.60
#